data_AF-U2R383-F1
#
_entry.id   AF-U2R383-F1
#
_cell.length_a   1.000
_cell.length_b   1.000
_cell.length_c   1.000
_cell.angle_alpha   90.00
_cell.angle_beta   90.00
_cell.angle_gamma   90.00
#
_symmetry.space_group_name_H-M   'P 1'
#
loop_
_entity.id
_entity.type
_entity.pdbx_description
1 polymer ?
#
loop_
_entity_poly.entity_id
_entity_poly.type
_entity_poly.pdbx_seq_one_letter_code
_entity_poly.pdbx_strand_id
1 'polypeptide(L)'
;MKKIIFLLILLISVIGIANEIKEGTYNGANDKKINIERYDYDGEKGYFITAMNGYVHTSTFKIDRYLDIAENEIIDFPLDTHYKDYEGDDGYNCTLKIAFLQNGKLVVDSSDDCGRYDRTLKGEYSYSEKDSFVPEKYIGKWEIEGGCAFITKNTFAYDDRHPNIIVGVKEEENGNLLLDGVTIDEGRGNRTQTRFKFFLNGNVSIDAYMGNTNDKLYNSYNNLRKLKGKELSKCD
;
A
#
# COMPACT_ATOMS: atom_id res chain seq x y z
N MET A 1 -49.12 -31.44 -3.34
CA MET A 1 -47.77 -31.20 -2.75
C MET A 1 -46.75 -30.87 -3.85
N LYS A 2 -46.77 -29.65 -4.41
CA LYS A 2 -45.77 -29.21 -5.42
C LYS A 2 -45.47 -27.70 -5.39
N LYS A 3 -46.10 -26.93 -4.48
CA LYS A 3 -45.95 -25.46 -4.40
C LYS A 3 -45.12 -24.98 -3.20
N ILE A 4 -44.73 -25.87 -2.29
CA ILE A 4 -43.97 -25.50 -1.07
C ILE A 4 -42.44 -25.58 -1.31
N ILE A 5 -41.98 -26.43 -2.24
CA ILE A 5 -40.54 -26.60 -2.53
C ILE A 5 -39.95 -25.36 -3.20
N PHE A 6 -40.73 -24.60 -3.98
CA PHE A 6 -40.24 -23.41 -4.67
C PHE A 6 -39.99 -22.21 -3.74
N LEU A 7 -40.68 -22.16 -2.58
CA LEU A 7 -40.45 -21.09 -1.59
C LEU A 7 -39.21 -21.35 -0.74
N LEU A 8 -38.85 -22.61 -0.50
CA LEU A 8 -37.63 -22.95 0.27
C LEU A 8 -36.35 -22.69 -0.54
N ILE A 9 -36.39 -22.83 -1.87
CA ILE A 9 -35.21 -22.58 -2.72
C ILE A 9 -34.95 -21.07 -2.89
N LEU A 10 -35.99 -20.22 -2.76
CA LEU A 10 -35.82 -18.77 -2.77
C LEU A 10 -35.27 -18.20 -1.45
N LEU A 11 -35.43 -18.91 -0.33
CA LEU A 11 -34.85 -18.51 0.96
C LEU A 11 -33.36 -18.89 1.12
N ILE A 12 -32.80 -19.69 0.20
CA ILE A 12 -31.38 -20.09 0.24
C ILE A 12 -30.47 -19.11 -0.53
N SER A 13 -31.03 -18.09 -1.19
CA SER A 13 -30.25 -17.16 -2.05
C SER A 13 -29.95 -15.78 -1.47
N VAL A 14 -30.28 -15.52 -0.20
CA VAL A 14 -29.91 -14.26 0.50
C VAL A 14 -29.27 -14.54 1.85
N ILE A 15 -28.48 -15.60 1.97
CA ILE A 15 -27.26 -15.46 2.76
C ILE A 15 -26.38 -14.60 1.85
N GLY A 16 -26.55 -13.27 1.94
CA GLY A 16 -25.65 -12.36 1.27
C GLY A 16 -24.27 -12.75 1.73
N ILE A 17 -23.45 -13.28 0.81
CA ILE A 17 -22.03 -13.43 1.06
C ILE A 17 -21.60 -12.01 1.37
N ALA A 18 -21.27 -11.74 2.64
CA ALA A 18 -20.73 -10.45 2.99
C ALA A 18 -19.47 -10.30 2.15
N ASN A 19 -19.45 -9.31 1.27
CA ASN A 19 -18.26 -9.08 0.47
C ASN A 19 -17.13 -8.76 1.44
N GLU A 20 -15.95 -9.30 1.17
CA GLU A 20 -14.75 -8.96 1.89
C GLU A 20 -14.23 -7.61 1.42
N ILE A 21 -13.48 -6.93 2.30
CA ILE A 21 -12.81 -5.70 1.92
C ILE A 21 -11.82 -5.96 0.79
N LYS A 22 -11.53 -4.93 -0.01
CA LYS A 22 -10.48 -5.02 -1.02
C LYS A 22 -9.13 -4.67 -0.40
N GLU A 23 -8.16 -5.56 -0.51
CA GLU A 23 -6.77 -5.25 -0.18
C GLU A 23 -6.15 -4.32 -1.24
N GLY A 24 -5.22 -3.47 -0.81
CA GLY A 24 -4.57 -2.45 -1.62
C GLY A 24 -4.85 -1.03 -1.15
N THR A 25 -4.81 -0.10 -2.11
CA THR A 25 -4.74 1.34 -1.86
C THR A 25 -6.09 2.03 -1.93
N TYR A 26 -6.37 2.83 -0.92
CA TYR A 26 -7.52 3.71 -0.81
C TYR A 26 -7.05 5.17 -0.79
N ASN A 27 -7.60 5.97 -1.70
CA ASN A 27 -7.24 7.38 -1.87
C ASN A 27 -8.18 8.28 -1.08
N GLY A 28 -7.60 9.19 -0.30
CA GLY A 28 -8.28 10.25 0.42
C GLY A 28 -7.95 11.63 -0.16
N ALA A 29 -8.51 12.68 0.47
CA ALA A 29 -8.22 14.06 0.08
C ALA A 29 -6.76 14.45 0.38
N ASN A 30 -6.22 15.42 -0.36
CA ASN A 30 -4.88 15.99 -0.17
C ASN A 30 -3.75 14.93 -0.21
N ASP A 31 -3.82 14.01 -1.18
CA ASP A 31 -2.84 12.92 -1.37
C ASP A 31 -2.67 11.97 -0.18
N LYS A 32 -3.62 11.99 0.77
CA LYS A 32 -3.69 10.98 1.82
C LYS A 32 -4.02 9.63 1.22
N LYS A 33 -3.39 8.59 1.74
CA LYS A 33 -3.61 7.21 1.29
C LYS A 33 -3.65 6.27 2.48
N ILE A 34 -4.45 5.23 2.36
CA ILE A 34 -4.44 4.07 3.24
C ILE A 34 -4.16 2.87 2.35
N ASN A 35 -3.10 2.13 2.64
CA ASN A 35 -2.86 0.84 2.02
C ASN A 35 -3.14 -0.26 3.05
N ILE A 36 -3.87 -1.29 2.63
CA ILE A 36 -4.31 -2.41 3.46
C ILE A 36 -3.77 -3.70 2.87
N GLU A 37 -2.99 -4.44 3.65
CA GLU A 37 -2.40 -5.72 3.23
C GLU A 37 -2.61 -6.78 4.30
N ARG A 38 -2.97 -7.99 3.88
CA ARG A 38 -2.99 -9.14 4.77
C ARG A 38 -1.57 -9.68 4.95
N TYR A 39 -1.25 -10.09 6.18
CA TYR A 39 -0.06 -10.89 6.44
C TYR A 39 -0.41 -12.28 6.97
N ASP A 40 0.43 -13.24 6.63
CA ASP A 40 0.45 -14.60 7.14
C ASP A 40 1.92 -15.00 7.29
N TYR A 41 2.46 -14.76 8.49
CA TYR A 41 3.88 -14.96 8.78
C TYR A 41 4.08 -15.48 10.19
N ASP A 42 4.93 -16.50 10.33
CA ASP A 42 5.33 -17.10 11.62
C ASP A 42 4.15 -17.49 12.55
N GLY A 43 3.04 -17.93 11.96
CA GLY A 43 1.83 -18.32 12.71
C GLY A 43 0.93 -17.16 13.13
N GLU A 44 1.35 -15.92 12.91
CA GLU A 44 0.52 -14.73 13.03
C GLU A 44 -0.16 -14.43 11.70
N LYS A 45 -1.46 -14.09 11.78
CA LYS A 45 -2.24 -13.66 10.62
C LYS A 45 -3.01 -12.41 10.98
N GLY A 46 -3.16 -11.52 10.03
CA GLY A 46 -3.87 -10.28 10.28
C GLY A 46 -3.72 -9.30 9.14
N TYR A 47 -3.85 -8.01 9.48
CA TYR A 47 -3.79 -6.92 8.52
C TYR A 47 -2.82 -5.83 8.97
N PHE A 48 -2.02 -5.36 8.04
CA PHE A 48 -1.30 -4.10 8.14
C PHE A 48 -2.08 -2.99 7.44
N ILE A 49 -2.06 -1.82 8.08
CA ILE A 49 -2.49 -0.57 7.50
C ILE A 49 -1.27 0.33 7.43
N THR A 50 -0.85 0.68 6.22
CA THR A 50 0.12 1.75 6.01
C THR A 50 -0.63 3.03 5.66
N ALA A 51 -0.67 3.97 6.60
CA ALA A 51 -1.39 5.22 6.48
C ALA A 51 -0.45 6.37 6.15
N MET A 52 -0.83 7.19 5.17
CA MET A 52 0.02 8.24 4.60
C MET A 52 -0.72 9.56 4.62
N ASN A 53 -0.06 10.60 5.16
CA ASN A 53 -0.51 11.98 5.06
C ASN A 53 0.33 12.73 4.03
N GLY A 54 -0.04 12.60 2.76
CA GLY A 54 0.75 13.10 1.63
C GLY A 54 2.14 12.46 1.59
N TYR A 55 3.18 13.30 1.45
CA TYR A 55 4.60 12.92 1.51
C TYR A 55 5.27 13.32 2.84
N VAL A 56 4.46 13.75 3.83
CA VAL A 56 4.98 14.34 5.07
C VAL A 56 5.19 13.28 6.14
N HIS A 57 4.24 12.35 6.26
CA HIS A 57 4.19 11.41 7.37
C HIS A 57 3.56 10.09 6.93
N THR A 58 4.12 8.99 7.43
CA THR A 58 3.61 7.64 7.24
C THR A 58 3.64 6.91 8.58
N SER A 59 2.58 6.15 8.89
CA SER A 59 2.51 5.30 10.06
C SER A 59 1.91 3.94 9.73
N THR A 60 2.37 2.91 10.44
CA THR A 60 1.89 1.54 10.29
C THR A 60 1.03 1.16 11.49
N PHE A 61 -0.13 0.57 11.22
CA PHE A 61 -1.05 0.04 12.22
C PHE A 61 -1.28 -1.45 11.92
N LYS A 62 -1.47 -2.27 12.96
CA LYS A 62 -1.55 -3.73 12.82
C LYS A 62 -2.67 -4.28 13.69
N ILE A 63 -3.37 -5.29 13.17
CA ILE A 63 -4.22 -6.18 13.99
C ILE A 63 -3.91 -7.62 13.66
N ASP A 64 -3.84 -8.47 14.70
CA ASP A 64 -3.88 -9.92 14.53
C ASP A 64 -5.33 -10.37 14.38
N ARG A 65 -5.64 -10.99 13.24
CA ARG A 65 -6.97 -11.48 12.90
C ARG A 65 -6.90 -12.61 11.89
N TYR A 66 -7.51 -13.74 12.25
CA TYR A 66 -7.58 -14.92 11.37
C TYR A 66 -8.68 -14.81 10.31
N LEU A 67 -9.82 -14.22 10.65
CA LEU A 67 -10.97 -14.09 9.76
C LEU A 67 -10.85 -12.84 8.90
N ASP A 68 -11.35 -12.95 7.66
CA ASP A 68 -11.47 -11.80 6.77
C ASP A 68 -12.34 -10.70 7.38
N ILE A 69 -12.06 -9.47 6.97
CA ILE A 69 -12.88 -8.30 7.34
C ILE A 69 -13.99 -8.19 6.31
N ALA A 70 -15.24 -8.27 6.76
CA ALA A 70 -16.39 -8.05 5.90
C ALA A 70 -16.66 -6.55 5.70
N GLU A 71 -17.27 -6.20 4.56
CA GLU A 71 -17.90 -4.90 4.37
C GLU A 71 -18.93 -4.63 5.49
N ASN A 72 -19.02 -3.36 5.92
CA ASN A 72 -19.77 -2.82 7.05
C ASN A 72 -19.24 -3.16 8.45
N GLU A 73 -18.08 -3.81 8.56
CA GLU A 73 -17.39 -3.92 9.84
C GLU A 73 -16.70 -2.60 10.23
N ILE A 74 -16.63 -2.36 11.53
CA ILE A 74 -15.83 -1.28 12.13
C ILE A 74 -14.76 -1.95 12.97
N ILE A 75 -13.50 -1.65 12.67
CA ILE A 75 -12.35 -2.27 13.33
C ILE A 75 -11.42 -1.19 13.84
N ASP A 76 -10.88 -1.43 15.04
CA ASP A 76 -9.86 -0.60 15.65
C ASP A 76 -8.48 -1.17 15.31
N PHE A 77 -7.63 -0.34 14.69
CA PHE A 77 -6.25 -0.65 14.31
C PHE A 77 -5.30 0.14 15.21
N PRO A 78 -4.68 -0.49 16.23
CA PRO A 78 -3.66 0.16 17.04
C PRO A 78 -2.37 0.39 16.23
N LEU A 79 -1.63 1.44 16.60
CA LEU A 79 -0.32 1.71 16.02
C LEU A 79 0.60 0.50 16.25
N ASP A 80 1.32 0.08 15.22
CA ASP A 80 2.19 -1.08 15.31
C ASP A 80 3.38 -0.77 16.24
N THR A 81 3.49 -1.50 17.36
CA THR A 81 4.52 -1.28 18.37
C THR A 81 5.84 -1.99 18.08
N HIS A 82 5.96 -2.71 16.95
CA HIS A 82 7.13 -3.53 16.66
C HIS A 82 8.45 -2.72 16.69
N TYR A 83 8.42 -1.47 16.28
CA TYR A 83 9.58 -0.57 16.22
C TYR A 83 9.64 0.46 17.36
N LYS A 84 8.82 0.27 18.39
CA LYS A 84 8.71 1.20 19.52
C LYS A 84 10.05 1.50 20.20
N ASP A 85 10.89 0.48 20.36
CA ASP A 85 12.21 0.64 21.00
C ASP A 85 13.21 1.43 20.12
N TYR A 86 12.96 1.54 18.81
CA TYR A 86 13.78 2.31 17.86
C TYR A 86 13.31 3.77 17.74
N GLU A 87 12.01 4.02 17.81
CA GLU A 87 11.43 5.36 17.62
C GLU A 87 11.23 6.15 18.92
N GLY A 88 11.17 5.47 20.07
CA GLY A 88 10.88 6.04 21.39
C GLY A 88 9.41 5.87 21.81
N ASP A 89 9.11 6.16 23.08
CA ASP A 89 7.80 5.85 23.71
C ASP A 89 6.63 6.77 23.32
N ASP A 90 6.85 7.86 22.58
CA ASP A 90 5.85 8.89 22.35
C ASP A 90 4.83 8.50 21.26
N GLY A 91 3.53 8.43 21.61
CA GLY A 91 2.42 8.36 20.64
C GLY A 91 1.91 6.96 20.27
N TYR A 92 2.46 5.89 20.85
CA TYR A 92 2.08 4.49 20.58
C TYR A 92 0.70 4.06 21.11
N ASN A 93 -0.04 4.95 21.78
CA ASN A 93 -1.43 4.70 22.17
C ASN A 93 -2.42 5.00 21.04
N CYS A 94 -1.96 5.54 19.90
CA CYS A 94 -2.80 5.88 18.77
C CYS A 94 -3.54 4.66 18.20
N THR A 95 -4.83 4.82 17.94
CA THR A 95 -5.68 3.82 17.29
C THR A 95 -6.48 4.47 16.18
N LEU A 96 -6.50 3.83 15.00
CA LEU A 96 -7.41 4.20 13.91
C LEU A 96 -8.67 3.34 13.98
N LYS A 97 -9.82 3.97 14.14
CA LYS A 97 -11.13 3.33 13.98
C LYS A 97 -11.55 3.44 12.53
N ILE A 98 -11.59 2.30 11.84
CA ILE A 98 -11.89 2.25 10.41
C ILE A 98 -13.24 1.57 10.21
N ALA A 99 -14.20 2.29 9.63
CA ALA A 99 -15.43 1.72 9.13
C ALA A 99 -15.24 1.33 7.67
N PHE A 100 -15.31 0.04 7.38
CA PHE A 100 -15.26 -0.50 6.02
C PHE A 100 -16.66 -0.44 5.42
N LEU A 101 -16.87 0.39 4.42
CA LEU A 101 -18.18 0.58 3.81
C LEU A 101 -18.30 -0.20 2.50
N GLN A 102 -19.53 -0.46 2.09
CA GLN A 102 -19.81 -1.02 0.77
C GLN A 102 -19.22 -0.15 -0.36
N ASN A 103 -18.92 -0.81 -1.48
CA ASN A 103 -18.37 -0.19 -2.71
C ASN A 103 -16.91 0.29 -2.56
N GLY A 104 -16.13 -0.35 -1.69
CA GLY A 104 -14.71 -0.02 -1.52
C GLY A 104 -14.48 1.38 -0.95
N LYS A 105 -15.35 1.84 -0.06
CA LYS A 105 -15.14 3.08 0.70
C LYS A 105 -14.71 2.75 2.11
N LEU A 106 -13.93 3.63 2.71
CA LEU A 106 -13.64 3.56 4.13
C LEU A 106 -13.74 4.94 4.77
N VAL A 107 -14.13 4.95 6.05
CA VAL A 107 -14.11 6.15 6.89
C VAL A 107 -13.13 5.86 8.02
N VAL A 108 -12.09 6.67 8.10
CA VAL A 108 -11.11 6.61 9.18
C VAL A 108 -11.43 7.69 10.20
N ASP A 109 -11.47 7.29 11.46
CA ASP A 109 -11.35 8.18 12.60
C ASP A 109 -10.08 7.83 13.38
N SER A 110 -9.44 8.83 13.95
CA SER A 110 -8.21 8.68 14.75
C SER A 110 -8.53 9.05 16.19
N SER A 111 -8.08 8.25 17.15
CA SER A 111 -8.28 8.54 18.58
C SER A 111 -7.57 9.83 19.03
N ASP A 112 -8.06 10.42 20.12
CA ASP A 112 -7.55 11.69 20.64
C ASP A 112 -6.12 11.57 21.21
N ASP A 113 -5.64 10.38 21.50
CA ASP A 113 -4.26 10.12 21.95
C ASP A 113 -3.26 9.97 20.79
N CYS A 114 -3.73 9.99 19.54
CA CYS A 114 -2.86 10.02 18.37
C CYS A 114 -1.99 11.28 18.32
N GLY A 115 -0.77 11.14 17.79
CA GLY A 115 0.12 12.26 17.49
C GLY A 115 -0.49 13.23 16.47
N ARG A 116 0.09 14.45 16.38
CA ARG A 116 -0.44 15.51 15.50
C ARG A 116 -0.64 15.04 14.06
N TYR A 117 0.30 14.26 13.52
CA TYR A 117 0.23 13.80 12.13
C TYR A 117 -0.82 12.70 11.95
N ASP A 118 -0.89 11.73 12.86
CA ASP A 118 -1.86 10.64 12.77
C ASP A 118 -3.30 11.11 12.95
N ARG A 119 -3.53 12.14 13.78
CA ARG A 119 -4.86 12.77 13.88
C ARG A 119 -5.38 13.33 12.56
N THR A 120 -4.47 13.68 11.65
CA THR A 120 -4.88 14.17 10.33
C THR A 120 -5.28 13.05 9.38
N LEU A 121 -5.09 11.77 9.72
CA LEU A 121 -5.52 10.64 8.90
C LEU A 121 -7.05 10.48 8.89
N LYS A 122 -7.78 11.15 9.79
CA LYS A 122 -9.25 11.22 9.75
C LYS A 122 -9.76 11.66 8.37
N GLY A 123 -10.75 10.94 7.85
CA GLY A 123 -11.41 11.29 6.59
C GLY A 123 -12.02 10.09 5.87
N GLU A 124 -12.55 10.37 4.68
CA GLU A 124 -13.08 9.37 3.76
C GLU A 124 -12.03 8.99 2.73
N TYR A 125 -12.00 7.71 2.37
CA TYR A 125 -11.12 7.18 1.34
C TYR A 125 -11.88 6.23 0.42
N SER A 126 -11.42 6.10 -0.81
CA SER A 126 -12.01 5.23 -1.84
C SER A 126 -10.96 4.32 -2.45
N TYR A 127 -11.27 3.04 -2.57
CA TYR A 127 -10.43 2.02 -3.16
C TYR A 127 -10.06 2.36 -4.60
N SER A 128 -8.81 2.11 -4.95
CA SER A 128 -8.29 2.29 -6.30
C SER A 128 -7.50 1.05 -6.71
N GLU A 129 -8.14 0.17 -7.49
CA GLU A 129 -7.47 -1.01 -8.06
C GLU A 129 -6.24 -0.61 -8.87
N LYS A 130 -6.38 0.47 -9.64
CA LYS A 130 -5.30 1.07 -10.42
C LYS A 130 -4.10 1.45 -9.55
N ASP A 131 -4.31 2.02 -8.37
CA ASP A 131 -3.20 2.41 -7.49
C ASP A 131 -2.73 1.29 -6.57
N SER A 132 -3.37 0.12 -6.64
CA SER A 132 -3.03 -1.05 -5.83
C SER A 132 -2.13 -2.02 -6.58
N PHE A 133 -2.32 -2.14 -7.90
CA PHE A 133 -1.71 -3.22 -8.66
C PHE A 133 -1.08 -2.75 -9.97
N VAL A 134 0.13 -3.24 -10.23
CA VAL A 134 0.82 -3.03 -11.50
C VAL A 134 0.26 -3.94 -12.58
N PRO A 135 0.01 -3.41 -13.80
CA PRO A 135 -0.34 -4.25 -14.95
C PRO A 135 0.74 -5.30 -15.24
N GLU A 136 0.32 -6.54 -15.54
CA GLU A 136 1.21 -7.68 -15.74
C GLU A 136 2.34 -7.43 -16.75
N LYS A 137 2.09 -6.63 -17.80
CA LYS A 137 3.07 -6.29 -18.83
C LYS A 137 4.32 -5.55 -18.31
N TYR A 138 4.28 -5.01 -17.09
CA TYR A 138 5.41 -4.33 -16.47
C TYR A 138 6.06 -5.14 -15.34
N ILE A 139 5.50 -6.29 -14.99
CA ILE A 139 6.06 -7.19 -13.98
C ILE A 139 7.34 -7.80 -14.54
N GLY A 140 8.41 -7.75 -13.76
CA GLY A 140 9.71 -8.18 -14.23
C GLY A 140 10.80 -7.94 -13.20
N LYS A 141 12.01 -8.39 -13.55
CA LYS A 141 13.20 -8.28 -12.72
C LYS A 141 14.40 -8.02 -13.60
N TRP A 142 15.30 -7.16 -13.15
CA TRP A 142 16.43 -6.68 -13.93
C TRP A 142 17.70 -6.62 -13.09
N GLU A 143 18.81 -7.06 -13.67
CA GLU A 143 20.13 -6.91 -13.06
C GLU A 143 20.57 -5.45 -13.21
N ILE A 144 20.93 -4.83 -12.09
CA ILE A 144 21.44 -3.46 -12.03
C ILE A 144 22.81 -3.45 -11.33
N GLU A 145 23.53 -2.32 -11.42
CA GLU A 145 24.78 -2.18 -10.67
C GLU A 145 24.52 -2.23 -9.15
N GLY A 146 25.03 -3.30 -8.53
CA GLY A 146 24.97 -3.48 -7.07
C GLY A 146 23.76 -4.24 -6.54
N GLY A 147 22.92 -4.84 -7.38
CA GLY A 147 21.79 -5.65 -6.93
C GLY A 147 20.78 -5.97 -8.04
N CYS A 148 19.52 -6.16 -7.64
CA CYS A 148 18.41 -6.49 -8.52
C CYS A 148 17.27 -5.51 -8.33
N ALA A 149 16.76 -4.96 -9.43
CA ALA A 149 15.51 -4.21 -9.43
C ALA A 149 14.37 -5.15 -9.82
N PHE A 150 13.18 -4.94 -9.27
CA PHE A 150 12.02 -5.77 -9.58
C PHE A 150 10.70 -5.02 -9.45
N ILE A 151 9.71 -5.51 -10.17
CA ILE A 151 8.31 -5.12 -10.05
C ILE A 151 7.49 -6.40 -9.96
N THR A 152 6.70 -6.55 -8.90
CA THR A 152 5.65 -7.54 -8.74
C THR A 152 4.28 -6.88 -8.89
N LYS A 153 3.21 -7.62 -8.60
CA LYS A 153 1.84 -7.09 -8.67
C LYS A 153 1.62 -5.90 -7.72
N ASN A 154 2.13 -5.95 -6.49
CA ASN A 154 1.87 -4.95 -5.43
C ASN A 154 3.15 -4.45 -4.73
N THR A 155 4.33 -4.87 -5.19
CA THR A 155 5.62 -4.48 -4.63
C THR A 155 6.58 -4.11 -5.74
N PHE A 156 7.49 -3.18 -5.51
CA PHE A 156 8.63 -2.97 -6.39
C PHE A 156 9.88 -2.62 -5.58
N ALA A 157 11.03 -2.75 -6.20
CA ALA A 157 12.27 -2.26 -5.64
C ALA A 157 13.20 -1.79 -6.77
N TYR A 158 13.90 -0.68 -6.54
CA TYR A 158 14.97 -0.25 -7.43
C TYR A 158 16.34 -0.80 -6.99
N ASP A 159 16.41 -1.47 -5.85
CA ASP A 159 17.54 -2.27 -5.33
C ASP A 159 17.02 -3.50 -4.59
N ASP A 160 17.89 -4.45 -4.24
CA ASP A 160 17.50 -5.71 -3.59
C ASP A 160 17.25 -5.59 -2.08
N ARG A 161 17.32 -4.37 -1.51
CA ARG A 161 17.33 -4.14 -0.06
C ARG A 161 16.09 -3.40 0.45
N HIS A 162 15.49 -2.57 -0.38
CA HIS A 162 14.41 -1.68 0.04
C HIS A 162 13.16 -1.88 -0.83
N PRO A 163 12.43 -3.00 -0.64
CA PRO A 163 11.14 -3.15 -1.28
C PRO A 163 10.18 -2.04 -0.84
N ASN A 164 9.36 -1.61 -1.79
CA ASN A 164 8.33 -0.62 -1.61
C ASN A 164 6.97 -1.27 -1.81
N ILE A 165 6.05 -1.05 -0.88
CA ILE A 165 4.61 -1.31 -1.05
C ILE A 165 4.09 -0.34 -2.10
N ILE A 166 3.28 -0.80 -3.05
CA ILE A 166 2.72 0.05 -4.11
C ILE A 166 1.49 0.80 -3.61
N VAL A 167 1.54 2.13 -3.75
CA VAL A 167 0.42 3.01 -3.41
C VAL A 167 0.01 3.97 -4.53
N GLY A 168 0.60 3.82 -5.71
CA GLY A 168 0.17 4.52 -6.90
C GLY A 168 0.82 3.95 -8.15
N VAL A 169 0.04 3.85 -9.21
CA VAL A 169 0.50 3.38 -10.52
C VAL A 169 0.04 4.33 -11.60
N LYS A 170 0.99 4.87 -12.35
CA LYS A 170 0.72 5.74 -13.48
C LYS A 170 1.51 5.29 -14.70
N GLU A 171 0.78 4.77 -15.67
CA GLU A 171 1.30 4.65 -17.03
C GLU A 171 1.48 6.05 -17.62
N GLU A 172 2.70 6.36 -18.02
CA GLU A 172 3.06 7.61 -18.67
C GLU A 172 3.11 7.42 -20.19
N GLU A 173 3.16 8.54 -20.93
CA GLU A 173 3.34 8.51 -22.37
C GLU A 173 4.63 7.74 -22.75
N ASN A 174 4.59 7.07 -23.90
CA ASN A 174 5.66 6.21 -24.44
C ASN A 174 5.89 4.88 -23.69
N GLY A 175 4.93 4.42 -22.88
CA GLY A 175 5.01 3.13 -22.20
C GLY A 175 5.94 3.12 -20.98
N ASN A 176 6.26 4.29 -20.44
CA ASN A 176 6.96 4.42 -19.17
C ASN A 176 5.98 4.19 -18.01
N LEU A 177 6.51 3.78 -16.87
CA LEU A 177 5.72 3.53 -15.66
C LEU A 177 6.27 4.37 -14.51
N LEU A 178 5.41 5.16 -13.87
CA LEU A 178 5.71 5.82 -12.61
C LEU A 178 5.00 5.05 -11.48
N LEU A 179 5.80 4.54 -10.55
CA LEU A 179 5.33 3.87 -9.35
C LEU A 179 5.53 4.78 -8.15
N ASP A 180 4.50 4.90 -7.32
CA ASP A 180 4.55 5.56 -6.02
C ASP A 180 4.51 4.47 -4.96
N GLY A 181 5.48 4.48 -4.07
CA GLY A 181 5.72 3.39 -3.15
C GLY A 181 6.12 3.84 -1.76
N VAL A 182 5.99 2.95 -0.80
CA VAL A 182 6.43 3.18 0.58
C VAL A 182 7.31 2.05 1.07
N THR A 183 8.49 2.42 1.56
CA THR A 183 9.36 1.54 2.35
C THR A 183 9.19 1.87 3.82
N ILE A 184 8.97 0.85 4.65
CA ILE A 184 9.05 0.98 6.11
C ILE A 184 10.45 0.58 6.54
N ASP A 185 11.18 1.50 7.15
CA ASP A 185 12.52 1.28 7.68
C ASP A 185 12.53 1.63 9.17
N GLU A 186 12.74 0.61 10.02
CA GLU A 186 12.75 0.75 11.48
C GLU A 186 11.55 1.53 12.05
N GLY A 187 10.35 1.28 11.52
CA GLY A 187 9.10 1.95 11.94
C GLY A 187 8.75 3.21 11.14
N ARG A 188 9.72 3.79 10.43
CA ARG A 188 9.52 5.01 9.64
C ARG A 188 9.18 4.69 8.20
N GLY A 189 7.99 5.11 7.77
CA GLY A 189 7.61 5.00 6.38
C GLY A 189 8.12 6.15 5.51
N ASN A 190 8.89 5.81 4.48
CA ASN A 190 9.39 6.72 3.45
C ASN A 190 8.64 6.50 2.14
N ARG A 191 7.93 7.53 1.67
CA ARG A 191 7.18 7.48 0.40
C ARG A 191 8.03 7.99 -0.77
N THR A 192 8.25 7.14 -1.75
CA THR A 192 9.14 7.39 -2.89
C THR A 192 8.40 7.24 -4.21
N GLN A 193 8.83 7.98 -5.23
CA GLN A 193 8.34 7.80 -6.59
C GLN A 193 9.48 7.27 -7.46
N THR A 194 9.23 6.20 -8.20
CA THR A 194 10.23 5.58 -9.07
C THR A 194 9.67 5.44 -10.49
N ARG A 195 10.40 5.98 -11.45
CA ARG A 195 10.07 5.89 -12.87
C ARG A 195 10.88 4.78 -13.53
N PHE A 196 10.19 3.86 -14.17
CA PHE A 196 10.75 2.83 -15.04
C PHE A 196 10.49 3.18 -16.50
N LYS A 197 11.56 3.18 -17.30
CA LYS A 197 11.51 3.35 -18.75
C LYS A 197 11.90 2.04 -19.41
N PHE A 198 10.99 1.48 -20.18
CA PHE A 198 11.17 0.18 -20.82
C PHE A 198 11.68 0.36 -22.25
N PHE A 199 12.68 -0.44 -22.63
CA PHE A 199 13.23 -0.45 -23.98
C PHE A 199 12.79 -1.71 -24.74
N LEU A 200 12.73 -1.64 -26.07
CA LEU A 200 12.30 -2.74 -26.94
C LEU A 200 13.15 -4.02 -26.81
N ASN A 201 14.35 -3.92 -26.26
CA ASN A 201 15.25 -5.04 -26.03
C ASN A 201 15.12 -5.64 -24.61
N GLY A 202 14.05 -5.30 -23.89
CA GLY A 202 13.78 -5.82 -22.53
C GLY A 202 14.47 -5.07 -21.39
N ASN A 203 15.45 -4.23 -21.71
CA ASN A 203 16.17 -3.45 -20.71
C ASN A 203 15.29 -2.35 -20.10
N VAL A 204 15.71 -1.88 -18.92
CA VAL A 204 15.07 -0.76 -18.23
C VAL A 204 16.05 0.36 -17.89
N SER A 205 15.58 1.59 -17.89
CA SER A 205 16.21 2.71 -17.19
C SER A 205 15.32 3.08 -16.01
N ILE A 206 15.90 3.16 -14.82
CA ILE A 206 15.18 3.46 -13.59
C ILE A 206 15.66 4.81 -13.07
N ASP A 207 14.72 5.74 -12.89
CA ASP A 207 14.95 7.01 -12.20
C ASP A 207 14.20 6.95 -10.86
N ALA A 208 14.92 6.79 -9.74
CA ALA A 208 14.32 6.76 -8.40
C ALA A 208 14.36 8.15 -7.75
N TYR A 209 13.22 8.60 -7.23
CA TYR A 209 13.06 9.82 -6.44
C TYR A 209 12.63 9.47 -5.02
N MET A 210 13.57 9.60 -4.08
CA MET A 210 13.30 9.35 -2.67
C MET A 210 12.64 10.60 -2.05
N GLY A 211 11.35 10.51 -1.75
CA GLY A 211 10.67 11.53 -0.98
C GLY A 211 10.93 11.32 0.50
N ASN A 212 11.79 12.17 1.09
CA ASN A 212 11.58 12.85 2.39
C ASN A 212 12.92 13.35 2.94
N THR A 213 13.17 14.65 2.83
CA THR A 213 13.84 15.44 3.87
C THR A 213 13.51 16.90 3.58
N ASN A 214 12.43 17.41 4.17
CA ASN A 214 12.24 18.81 4.60
C ASN A 214 12.74 20.00 3.73
N ASP A 215 13.03 19.86 2.44
CA ASP A 215 13.58 20.96 1.65
C ASP A 215 13.22 20.82 0.16
N LYS A 216 12.46 21.80 -0.33
CA LYS A 216 12.28 22.19 -1.73
C LYS A 216 11.72 21.13 -2.68
N LEU A 217 10.40 20.98 -2.60
CA LEU A 217 9.47 20.45 -3.61
C LEU A 217 9.47 21.25 -4.96
N TYR A 218 10.56 21.96 -5.29
CA TYR A 218 10.67 22.77 -6.52
C TYR A 218 12.06 22.77 -7.19
N ASN A 219 13.14 22.28 -6.55
CA ASN A 219 14.51 22.59 -7.03
C ASN A 219 15.55 21.46 -7.10
N SER A 220 15.20 20.17 -7.13
CA SER A 220 16.21 19.17 -7.53
C SER A 220 15.67 17.99 -8.34
N TYR A 221 15.35 18.26 -9.61
CA TYR A 221 15.44 17.24 -10.68
C TYR A 221 16.89 16.74 -10.92
N ASN A 222 17.87 17.26 -10.16
CA ASN A 222 19.31 17.03 -10.35
C ASN A 222 19.91 15.91 -9.47
N ASN A 223 19.15 15.28 -8.57
CA ASN A 223 19.66 14.21 -7.67
C ASN A 223 18.97 12.85 -7.90
N LEU A 224 18.48 12.58 -9.10
CA LEU A 224 17.92 11.27 -9.45
C LEU A 224 19.04 10.26 -9.67
N ARG A 225 19.06 9.15 -8.90
CA ARG A 225 19.94 8.01 -9.20
C ARG A 225 19.40 7.33 -10.46
N LYS A 226 20.18 7.39 -11.54
CA LYS A 226 19.85 6.72 -12.80
C LYS A 226 20.50 5.34 -12.84
N LEU A 227 19.69 4.31 -12.89
CA LEU A 227 20.14 2.93 -13.02
C LEU A 227 19.78 2.39 -14.39
N LYS A 228 20.66 1.55 -14.96
CA LYS A 228 20.39 0.79 -16.18
C LYS A 228 20.30 -0.68 -15.81
N GLY A 229 19.14 -1.27 -16.06
CA GLY A 229 18.86 -2.67 -15.81
C GLY A 229 18.85 -3.50 -17.09
N LYS A 230 19.37 -4.73 -17.04
CA LYS A 230 19.26 -5.72 -18.12
C LYS A 230 18.27 -6.82 -17.74
N GLU A 231 17.42 -7.23 -18.69
CA GLU A 231 16.49 -8.36 -18.52
C GLU A 231 17.28 -9.67 -18.35
N LEU A 232 16.82 -10.56 -17.47
CA LEU A 232 17.73 -11.35 -16.62
C LEU A 232 18.42 -12.60 -17.16
N SER A 233 19.61 -12.84 -16.58
CA SER A 233 20.28 -14.16 -16.44
C SER A 233 20.84 -14.49 -15.03
N LYS A 234 20.75 -13.61 -14.00
CA LYS A 234 21.44 -13.80 -12.69
C LYS A 234 20.70 -13.42 -11.39
N CYS A 235 19.52 -12.83 -11.45
CA CYS A 235 18.76 -12.45 -10.27
C CYS A 235 17.66 -13.48 -10.06
N ASP A 236 17.83 -14.41 -9.13
CA ASP A 236 16.85 -15.45 -8.75
C ASP A 236 15.80 -14.91 -7.77
#